data_AF-A0A962S7I5-F1
#
_entry.id   AF-A0A962S7I5-F1
#
_cell.length_a   1.000
_cell.length_b   1.000
_cell.length_c   1.000
_cell.angle_alpha   90.00
_cell.angle_beta   90.00
_cell.angle_gamma   90.00
#
_symmetry.space_group_name_H-M   'P 1'
#
loop_
_entity.id
_entity.type
_entity.pdbx_description
1 polymer ?
#
loop_
_entity_poly.entity_id
_entity_poly.type
_entity_poly.pdbx_seq_one_letter_code
_entity_poly.pdbx_strand_id
1 'polypeptide(L)'
;MLAAASSAVLFGSIATSVISVANADEASDIAEGKEIAFSTKLGNCLSCHAIEGGEMPGNIGPPLLAMKARFPDREKLKSQIYDSRVANPTTIMPPFGAHEILTADELEKVVSYIHSL
;
A
#
# COMPACT_ATOMS: atom_id res chain seq x y z
N MET A 1 -58.75 -25.92 -36.42
CA MET A 1 -58.89 -26.28 -34.99
C MET A 1 -57.50 -26.56 -34.43
N LEU A 2 -57.19 -25.93 -33.29
CA LEU A 2 -55.99 -26.02 -32.42
C LEU A 2 -54.67 -25.51 -33.04
N ALA A 3 -54.09 -24.35 -32.69
CA ALA A 3 -53.68 -23.77 -31.41
C ALA A 3 -52.51 -24.51 -30.71
N ALA A 4 -51.32 -23.88 -30.73
CA ALA A 4 -50.36 -23.85 -29.63
C ALA A 4 -49.28 -22.79 -29.90
N ALA A 5 -49.34 -21.69 -29.16
CA ALA A 5 -48.29 -20.68 -29.04
C ALA A 5 -47.31 -21.12 -27.94
N SER A 6 -46.02 -20.81 -28.08
CA SER A 6 -45.08 -20.72 -26.94
C SER A 6 -43.95 -19.78 -27.28
N SER A 7 -43.91 -18.68 -26.51
CA SER A 7 -43.01 -17.54 -26.62
C SER A 7 -41.55 -17.93 -26.38
N ALA A 8 -40.68 -17.66 -27.35
CA ALA A 8 -39.24 -17.68 -27.14
C ALA A 8 -38.85 -16.42 -26.33
N VAL A 9 -38.41 -16.67 -25.11
CA VAL A 9 -37.97 -15.69 -24.12
C VAL A 9 -36.78 -14.89 -24.66
N LEU A 10 -36.93 -13.57 -24.77
CA LEU A 10 -35.79 -12.66 -24.94
C LEU A 10 -34.91 -12.76 -23.69
N PHE A 11 -33.74 -13.39 -23.81
CA PHE A 11 -32.67 -13.24 -22.83
C PHE A 11 -32.10 -11.82 -22.98
N GLY A 12 -32.62 -10.91 -22.16
CA GLY A 12 -32.07 -9.58 -21.94
C GLY A 12 -30.63 -9.70 -21.47
N SER A 13 -29.70 -9.25 -22.31
CA SER A 13 -28.29 -9.12 -21.96
C SER A 13 -28.13 -7.87 -21.08
N ILE A 14 -28.29 -8.04 -19.76
CA ILE A 14 -27.85 -7.02 -18.80
C ILE A 14 -26.36 -7.24 -18.59
N ALA A 15 -25.54 -6.57 -19.39
CA ALA A 15 -24.14 -6.37 -19.09
C ALA A 15 -24.05 -5.29 -18.01
N THR A 16 -24.10 -5.67 -16.72
CA THR A 16 -23.69 -4.76 -15.65
C THR A 16 -22.18 -4.64 -15.68
N SER A 17 -21.71 -3.52 -16.23
CA SER A 17 -20.32 -3.08 -16.17
C SER A 17 -19.89 -2.92 -14.72
N VAL A 18 -19.17 -3.92 -14.19
CA VAL A 18 -18.41 -3.82 -12.94
C VAL A 18 -17.13 -3.01 -13.19
N ILE A 19 -17.27 -1.69 -13.34
CA ILE A 19 -16.13 -0.79 -13.56
C ILE A 19 -15.54 -0.38 -12.20
N SER A 20 -14.35 -0.91 -11.92
CA SER A 20 -13.26 -0.38 -11.10
C SER A 20 -13.60 0.53 -9.90
N VAL A 21 -13.94 -0.06 -8.76
CA VAL A 21 -13.81 0.61 -7.43
C VAL A 21 -12.40 0.39 -6.85
N ALA A 22 -11.72 -0.71 -7.21
CA ALA A 22 -10.43 -1.09 -6.63
C ALA A 22 -9.25 -0.13 -6.86
N ASN A 23 -9.33 0.83 -7.80
CA ASN A 23 -8.22 1.76 -8.06
C ASN A 23 -8.34 3.07 -7.24
N ALA A 24 -9.55 3.44 -6.82
CA ALA A 24 -9.75 4.69 -6.09
C ALA A 24 -9.31 4.53 -4.63
N ASP A 25 -9.65 3.41 -4.00
CA ASP A 25 -9.25 3.10 -2.63
C ASP A 25 -7.73 2.95 -2.51
N GLU A 26 -7.08 2.23 -3.44
CA GLU A 26 -5.62 2.09 -3.47
C GLU A 26 -4.88 3.43 -3.63
N ALA A 27 -5.40 4.33 -4.48
CA ALA A 27 -4.81 5.66 -4.65
C ALA A 27 -4.96 6.51 -3.37
N SER A 28 -6.08 6.38 -2.66
CA SER A 28 -6.31 7.03 -1.37
C SER A 28 -5.35 6.50 -0.31
N ASP A 29 -5.21 5.17 -0.21
CA ASP A 29 -4.33 4.51 0.74
C ASP A 29 -2.85 4.88 0.52
N ILE A 30 -2.42 5.00 -0.74
CA ILE A 30 -1.07 5.47 -1.07
C ILE A 30 -0.87 6.93 -0.64
N ALA A 31 -1.89 7.79 -0.83
CA ALA A 31 -1.82 9.19 -0.41
C ALA A 31 -1.76 9.32 1.12
N GLU A 32 -2.62 8.62 1.84
CA GLU A 32 -2.60 8.56 3.31
C GLU A 32 -1.30 7.95 3.84
N GLY A 33 -0.81 6.89 3.20
CA GLY A 33 0.48 6.26 3.50
C GLY A 33 1.65 7.23 3.38
N LYS A 34 1.63 8.13 2.39
CA LYS A 34 2.62 9.21 2.25
C LYS A 34 2.55 10.19 3.41
N GLU A 35 1.35 10.63 3.79
CA GLU A 35 1.17 11.55 4.91
C GLU A 35 1.68 10.94 6.23
N ILE A 36 1.38 9.67 6.48
CA ILE A 36 1.87 8.94 7.65
C ILE A 36 3.40 8.80 7.61
N ALA A 37 3.96 8.42 6.46
CA ALA A 37 5.40 8.27 6.28
C ALA A 37 6.16 9.60 6.50
N PHE A 38 5.56 10.73 6.15
CA PHE A 38 6.18 12.05 6.26
C PHE A 38 5.87 12.75 7.61
N SER A 39 4.92 12.23 8.39
CA SER A 39 4.55 12.75 9.70
C SER A 39 5.65 12.53 10.73
N THR A 40 6.10 13.61 11.38
CA THR A 40 7.09 13.56 12.48
C THR A 40 6.56 12.89 13.76
N LYS A 41 5.24 12.69 13.86
CA LYS A 41 4.58 12.04 14.99
C LYS A 41 4.32 10.55 14.77
N LEU A 42 4.36 10.10 13.51
CA LEU A 42 4.07 8.72 13.11
C LEU A 42 5.30 8.10 12.45
N GLY A 43 5.27 7.89 11.12
CA GLY A 43 6.31 7.14 10.41
C GLY A 43 7.67 7.85 10.39
N ASN A 44 7.68 9.18 10.32
CA ASN A 44 8.88 10.03 10.29
C ASN A 44 10.01 9.50 9.38
N CYS A 45 9.65 8.88 8.26
CA CYS A 45 10.57 8.11 7.43
C CYS A 45 11.63 9.01 6.79
N LEU A 46 11.26 10.25 6.48
CA LEU A 46 12.17 11.28 5.95
C LEU A 46 13.32 11.63 6.88
N SER A 47 13.18 11.43 8.19
CA SER A 47 14.28 11.69 9.13
C SER A 47 15.51 10.83 8.87
N CYS A 48 15.33 9.66 8.25
CA CYS A 48 16.40 8.72 7.96
C CYS A 48 16.60 8.47 6.47
N HIS A 49 15.54 8.55 5.66
CA HIS A 49 15.55 8.15 4.26
C HIS A 49 15.23 9.32 3.32
N ALA A 50 15.95 9.39 2.20
CA ALA A 50 15.52 10.21 1.08
C ALA A 50 14.36 9.54 0.33
N ILE A 51 13.27 10.28 0.15
CA ILE A 51 12.05 9.86 -0.52
C ILE A 51 11.62 10.98 -1.47
N GLU A 52 11.16 10.63 -2.68
CA GLU A 52 10.74 11.62 -3.67
C GLU A 52 9.63 12.53 -3.13
N GLY A 53 9.77 13.84 -3.39
CA GLY A 53 8.85 14.87 -2.90
C GLY A 53 8.98 15.20 -1.40
N GLY A 54 9.96 14.62 -0.69
CA GLY A 54 10.31 15.02 0.68
C GLY A 54 11.27 16.19 0.73
N GLU A 55 11.12 17.06 1.73
CA GLU A 55 12.03 18.17 2.00
C GLU A 55 13.00 17.83 3.13
N MET A 56 14.26 18.25 2.99
CA MET A 56 15.32 18.02 3.99
C MET A 56 15.44 16.55 4.46
N PRO A 57 15.59 15.57 3.54
CA PRO A 57 15.69 14.18 3.94
C PRO A 57 17.00 13.87 4.68
N GLY A 58 16.92 12.92 5.60
CA GLY A 58 18.09 12.28 6.19
C GLY A 58 18.77 11.30 5.22
N ASN A 59 19.94 10.83 5.64
CA ASN A 59 20.79 9.90 4.87
C ASN A 59 21.31 8.73 5.71
N ILE A 60 20.67 8.47 6.86
CA ILE A 60 21.06 7.39 7.76
C ILE A 60 20.65 6.03 7.17
N GLY A 61 19.45 5.97 6.59
CA GLY A 61 18.97 4.84 5.82
C GLY A 61 19.22 5.04 4.32
N PRO A 62 19.16 3.96 3.52
CA PRO A 62 19.27 4.07 2.06
C PRO A 62 18.09 4.87 1.48
N PRO A 63 18.26 5.58 0.36
CA PRO A 63 17.14 6.26 -0.28
C PRO A 63 16.07 5.25 -0.71
N LEU A 64 14.79 5.63 -0.66
CA LEU A 64 13.66 4.78 -1.05
C LEU A 64 13.21 5.15 -2.47
N LEU A 65 13.69 4.37 -3.42
CA LEU A 65 13.41 4.48 -4.85
C LEU A 65 13.37 3.09 -5.48
N ALA A 66 12.58 2.94 -6.54
CA ALA A 66 12.42 1.69 -7.28
C ALA A 66 12.10 0.51 -6.35
N MET A 67 11.21 0.74 -5.39
CA MET A 67 10.93 -0.17 -4.29
C MET A 67 10.25 -1.45 -4.75
N LYS A 68 9.47 -1.42 -5.85
CA LYS A 68 8.97 -2.66 -6.48
C LYS A 68 10.07 -3.57 -6.98
N ALA A 69 11.16 -3.00 -7.50
CA ALA A 69 12.30 -3.79 -7.98
C ALA A 69 13.15 -4.33 -6.81
N ARG A 70 13.26 -3.56 -5.71
CA ARG A 70 13.97 -3.98 -4.49
C ARG A 70 13.20 -5.00 -3.66
N PHE A 71 11.88 -4.86 -3.63
CA PHE A 71 10.93 -5.71 -2.94
C PHE A 71 9.84 -6.20 -3.92
N PRO A 72 10.17 -7.14 -4.81
CA PRO A 72 9.17 -7.76 -5.69
C PRO A 72 8.09 -8.51 -4.88
N ASP A 73 8.44 -8.93 -3.67
CA ASP A 73 7.54 -9.47 -2.66
C ASP A 73 7.20 -8.38 -1.64
N ARG A 74 5.94 -7.90 -1.69
CA ARG A 74 5.43 -6.85 -0.80
C ARG A 74 5.44 -7.29 0.67
N GLU A 75 5.26 -8.58 0.96
CA GLU A 75 5.26 -9.08 2.34
C GLU A 75 6.65 -9.00 2.97
N LYS A 76 7.73 -9.10 2.17
CA LYS A 76 9.08 -8.82 2.67
C LYS A 76 9.26 -7.35 3.04
N LEU A 77 8.74 -6.43 2.24
CA LEU A 77 8.76 -5.01 2.59
C LEU A 77 7.94 -4.75 3.87
N LYS A 78 6.75 -5.35 3.97
CA LYS A 78 5.94 -5.28 5.17
C LYS A 78 6.67 -5.80 6.39
N SER A 79 7.35 -6.95 6.29
CA SER A 79 8.13 -7.50 7.41
C SER A 79 9.28 -6.57 7.82
N GLN A 80 9.94 -5.93 6.84
CA GLN A 80 10.99 -4.95 7.08
C GLN A 80 10.47 -3.71 7.82
N ILE A 81 9.27 -3.22 7.48
CA ILE A 81 8.66 -2.05 8.14
C ILE A 81 8.08 -2.44 9.51
N TYR A 82 7.48 -3.63 9.62
CA TYR A 82 6.88 -4.14 10.85
C TYR A 82 7.93 -4.35 11.95
N ASP A 83 9.00 -5.08 11.65
CA ASP A 83 10.14 -5.29 12.55
C ASP A 83 11.42 -5.59 11.77
N SER A 84 12.15 -4.53 11.42
CA SER A 84 13.43 -4.64 10.72
C SER A 84 14.51 -5.41 11.49
N ARG A 85 14.37 -5.60 12.82
CA ARG A 85 15.35 -6.30 13.65
C ARG A 85 15.42 -7.80 13.34
N VAL A 86 14.34 -8.36 12.78
CA VAL A 86 14.31 -9.74 12.31
C VAL A 86 15.35 -9.98 11.21
N ALA A 87 15.48 -9.03 10.27
CA ALA A 87 16.46 -9.09 9.20
C ALA A 87 17.84 -8.60 9.64
N ASN A 88 17.90 -7.57 10.50
CA ASN A 88 19.13 -7.02 11.04
C ASN A 88 18.96 -6.62 12.51
N PRO A 89 19.41 -7.44 13.47
CA PRO A 89 19.26 -7.16 14.91
C PRO A 89 19.93 -5.86 15.41
N THR A 90 20.86 -5.31 14.62
CA THR A 90 21.59 -4.08 14.96
C THR A 90 21.07 -2.84 14.25
N THR A 91 19.98 -2.97 13.48
CA THR A 91 19.32 -1.84 12.81
C THR A 91 18.84 -0.80 13.82
N ILE A 92 18.91 0.46 13.42
CA ILE A 92 18.29 1.56 14.16
C ILE A 92 16.89 1.91 13.63
N MET A 93 16.47 1.29 12.51
CA MET A 93 15.13 1.52 11.95
C MET A 93 14.09 1.04 12.98
N PRO A 94 13.16 1.91 13.42
CA PRO A 94 12.17 1.52 14.42
C PRO A 94 11.31 0.34 13.95
N PRO A 95 10.95 -0.59 14.84
CA PRO A 95 10.03 -1.68 14.52
C PRO A 95 8.58 -1.17 14.61
N PHE A 96 8.09 -0.53 13.54
CA PHE A 96 6.85 0.26 13.56
C PHE A 96 5.61 -0.54 13.96
N GLY A 97 5.52 -1.80 13.54
CA GLY A 97 4.41 -2.68 13.89
C GLY A 97 4.61 -3.36 15.24
N ALA A 98 5.79 -3.91 15.51
CA ALA A 98 6.02 -4.67 16.75
C ALA A 98 6.00 -3.81 18.02
N HIS A 99 6.27 -2.51 17.92
CA HIS A 99 6.13 -1.55 19.02
C HIS A 99 4.83 -0.73 18.92
N GLU A 100 3.91 -1.09 18.01
CA GLU A 100 2.61 -0.42 17.86
C GLU A 100 2.73 1.09 17.62
N ILE A 101 3.81 1.53 16.96
CA ILE A 101 4.00 2.94 16.56
C ILE A 101 2.98 3.31 15.48
N LEU A 102 2.70 2.37 14.59
CA LEU A 102 1.62 2.43 13.61
C LEU A 102 0.59 1.35 13.93
N THR A 103 -0.68 1.68 13.75
CA THR A 103 -1.75 0.68 13.71
C THR A 103 -1.58 -0.24 12.50
N ALA A 104 -2.29 -1.37 12.49
CA ALA A 104 -2.24 -2.31 11.37
C ALA A 104 -2.65 -1.66 10.04
N ASP A 105 -3.69 -0.81 10.06
CA ASP A 105 -4.17 -0.08 8.87
C ASP A 105 -3.16 0.95 8.37
N GLU A 106 -2.61 1.78 9.27
CA GLU A 106 -1.57 2.75 8.93
C GLU A 106 -0.31 2.08 8.37
N LEU A 107 0.07 0.93 8.94
CA LEU A 107 1.21 0.16 8.46
C LEU A 107 0.98 -0.36 7.03
N GLU A 108 -0.22 -0.87 6.72
CA GLU A 108 -0.55 -1.29 5.35
C GLU A 108 -0.49 -0.13 4.36
N LYS A 109 -1.03 1.04 4.72
CA LYS A 109 -0.98 2.25 3.89
C LYS A 109 0.45 2.71 3.65
N VAL A 110 1.28 2.74 4.69
CA VAL A 110 2.72 3.05 4.56
C VAL A 110 3.42 2.02 3.67
N VAL A 111 3.14 0.72 3.83
CA VAL A 111 3.72 -0.31 2.96
C VAL A 111 3.30 -0.11 1.51
N SER A 112 2.02 0.19 1.25
CA SER A 112 1.52 0.47 -0.10
C SER A 112 2.20 1.70 -0.71
N TYR A 113 2.33 2.79 0.05
CA TYR A 113 3.06 3.97 -0.41
C TYR A 113 4.53 3.66 -0.70
N ILE A 114 5.26 3.08 0.25
CA ILE A 114 6.68 2.78 0.07
C ILE A 114 6.90 1.78 -1.07
N HIS A 115 6.02 0.80 -1.25
CA HIS A 115 6.08 -0.14 -2.37
C HIS A 115 5.82 0.54 -3.72
N SER A 116 5.02 1.61 -3.74
CA SER A 116 4.71 2.34 -4.97
C SER A 116 5.87 3.16 -5.54
N LEU A 117 6.90 3.44 -4.73
CA LEU A 117 8.11 4.21 -5.07
C LEU A 117 9.09 3.47 -6.00
#